data_AF-A0A841NC86-F1
#
_entry.id   AF-A0A841NC86-F1
#
_cell.length_a   1.000
_cell.length_b   1.000
_cell.length_c   1.000
_cell.angle_alpha   90.00
_cell.angle_beta   90.00
_cell.angle_gamma   90.00
#
_symmetry.space_group_name_H-M   'P 1'
#
loop_
_entity.id
_entity.type
_entity.pdbx_description
1 polymer ?
#
loop_
_entity_poly.entity_id
_entity_poly.type
_entity_poly.pdbx_seq_one_letter_code
_entity_poly.pdbx_strand_id
1 'polypeptide(L)'
;MKCKKIIFVTLIAISFLSCKGRKLNYIDYYHKVYTIDSAQRVGKDTLATIRQYKKLFRKYPPVQNERLEDYETYIRYSDQFHKKFGRIKGLDKLIAQSAPNWKYKREDKEFFKLYKKYEIDSMAVEQKVLQWKRGLNKTLIDSFSIAFERDQQNNRVGPEVVINDRKNAELLIWTFKNYGFPSRQKIGLYGNNERLMHMGTLLNHMAGTEHYEFFKTKLLEYVKSGECPPRDYIEMVDKYQYIHHLEPVYGIFSHYDTNFNAADSARIDRNRKAVGFPGLKQSSKMVKDFQRKNK
;
A
#
# COMPACT_ATOMS: atom_id res chain seq x y z
N MET A 1 -34.64 -43.04 10.44
CA MET A 1 -34.63 -41.99 9.38
C MET A 1 -34.14 -40.61 9.84
N LYS A 2 -34.21 -40.20 11.11
CA LYS A 2 -33.78 -38.85 11.57
C LYS A 2 -32.26 -38.61 11.51
N CYS A 3 -31.43 -39.63 11.82
CA CYS A 3 -29.96 -39.49 11.80
C CYS A 3 -29.37 -39.17 10.41
N LYS A 4 -29.93 -39.76 9.33
CA LYS A 4 -29.45 -39.52 7.95
C LYS A 4 -29.72 -38.09 7.46
N LYS A 5 -30.80 -37.45 7.92
CA LYS A 5 -31.12 -36.05 7.59
C LYS A 5 -30.18 -35.06 8.28
N ILE A 6 -29.76 -35.34 9.52
CA ILE A 6 -28.82 -34.49 10.26
C ILE A 6 -27.44 -34.50 9.57
N ILE A 7 -26.92 -35.68 9.22
CA ILE A 7 -25.63 -35.83 8.53
C ILE A 7 -25.62 -35.09 7.17
N PHE A 8 -26.72 -35.14 6.43
CA PHE A 8 -26.84 -34.46 5.14
C PHE A 8 -26.85 -32.92 5.28
N VAL A 9 -27.52 -32.39 6.31
CA VAL A 9 -27.52 -30.94 6.62
C VAL A 9 -26.14 -30.47 7.09
N THR A 10 -25.42 -31.29 7.87
CA THR A 10 -24.05 -30.96 8.32
C THR A 10 -23.05 -30.95 7.15
N LEU A 11 -23.14 -31.90 6.21
CA LEU A 11 -22.30 -31.95 5.00
C LEU A 11 -22.51 -30.74 4.09
N ILE A 12 -23.76 -30.28 3.93
CA ILE A 12 -24.08 -29.07 3.16
C ILE A 12 -23.50 -27.83 3.87
N ALA A 13 -23.62 -27.71 5.18
CA ALA A 13 -23.06 -26.60 5.95
C ALA A 13 -21.51 -26.51 5.86
N ILE A 14 -20.82 -27.65 5.84
CA ILE A 14 -19.35 -27.71 5.68
C ILE A 14 -18.93 -27.31 4.25
N SER A 15 -19.75 -27.62 3.24
CA SER A 15 -19.48 -27.22 1.85
C SER A 15 -19.60 -25.70 1.61
N PHE A 16 -20.41 -24.98 2.40
CA PHE A 16 -20.47 -23.51 2.37
C PHE A 16 -19.33 -22.82 3.14
N LEU A 17 -18.69 -23.50 4.09
CA LEU A 17 -17.50 -23.02 4.81
C LEU A 17 -16.19 -23.19 4.00
N SER A 18 -16.20 -24.00 2.93
CA SER A 18 -15.03 -24.29 2.09
C SER A 18 -14.80 -23.28 0.94
N CYS A 19 -15.57 -22.18 0.90
CA CYS A 19 -15.19 -21.03 0.08
C CYS A 19 -14.00 -20.29 0.72
N LYS A 20 -12.82 -20.92 0.76
CA LYS A 20 -11.55 -20.18 0.80
C LYS A 20 -11.50 -19.37 -0.48
N GLY A 21 -12.03 -18.15 -0.43
CA GLY A 21 -12.00 -17.21 -1.54
C GLY A 21 -10.60 -17.19 -2.14
N ARG A 22 -10.50 -17.38 -3.46
CA ARG A 22 -9.22 -17.44 -4.17
C ARG A 22 -8.35 -16.26 -3.72
N LYS A 23 -7.18 -16.56 -3.13
CA LYS A 23 -6.25 -15.53 -2.63
C LYS A 23 -5.99 -14.54 -3.77
N LEU A 24 -6.38 -13.30 -3.57
CA LEU A 24 -6.23 -12.25 -4.57
C LEU A 24 -4.74 -11.96 -4.76
N ASN A 25 -4.29 -11.87 -6.00
CA ASN A 25 -2.97 -11.37 -6.33
C ASN A 25 -3.08 -9.88 -6.67
N TYR A 26 -2.51 -9.02 -5.83
CA TYR A 26 -2.55 -7.57 -6.00
C TYR A 26 -1.58 -7.04 -7.07
N ILE A 27 -0.66 -7.86 -7.59
CA ILE A 27 0.11 -7.48 -8.79
C ILE A 27 -0.83 -7.13 -9.96
N ASP A 28 -1.88 -7.94 -10.16
CA ASP A 28 -2.92 -7.67 -11.16
C ASP A 28 -3.72 -6.40 -10.85
N TYR A 29 -3.91 -6.11 -9.56
CA TYR A 29 -4.60 -4.89 -9.11
C TYR A 29 -3.78 -3.66 -9.50
N TYR A 30 -2.50 -3.63 -9.15
CA TYR A 30 -1.63 -2.50 -9.44
C TYR A 30 -1.52 -2.25 -10.95
N HIS A 31 -1.34 -3.30 -11.75
CA HIS A 31 -1.33 -3.19 -13.22
C HIS A 31 -2.61 -2.57 -13.77
N LYS A 32 -3.76 -2.95 -13.22
CA LYS A 32 -5.04 -2.38 -13.64
C LYS A 32 -5.18 -0.93 -13.22
N VAL A 33 -4.76 -0.56 -12.01
CA VAL A 33 -4.76 0.85 -11.58
C VAL A 33 -3.91 1.70 -12.52
N TYR A 34 -2.69 1.26 -12.81
CA TYR A 34 -1.79 1.95 -13.74
C TYR A 34 -2.34 2.03 -15.16
N THR A 35 -3.00 0.98 -15.63
CA THR A 35 -3.65 0.96 -16.95
C THR A 35 -4.81 1.96 -17.02
N ILE A 36 -5.66 1.99 -15.98
CA ILE A 36 -6.81 2.90 -15.91
C ILE A 36 -6.32 4.35 -15.86
N ASP A 37 -5.35 4.65 -14.99
CA ASP A 37 -4.77 5.99 -14.87
C ASP A 37 -4.11 6.45 -16.19
N SER A 38 -3.34 5.58 -16.85
CA SER A 38 -2.77 5.87 -18.17
C SER A 38 -3.84 6.13 -19.24
N ALA A 39 -4.90 5.32 -19.29
CA ALA A 39 -5.97 5.50 -20.26
C ALA A 39 -6.73 6.82 -20.04
N GLN A 40 -7.04 7.15 -18.78
CA GLN A 40 -7.70 8.41 -18.44
C GLN A 40 -6.88 9.63 -18.88
N ARG A 41 -5.55 9.56 -18.76
CA ARG A 41 -4.65 10.65 -19.18
C ARG A 41 -4.64 10.89 -20.70
N VAL A 42 -4.91 9.87 -21.50
CA VAL A 42 -4.85 9.95 -22.97
C VAL A 42 -6.24 10.21 -23.55
N GLY A 43 -7.23 9.39 -23.19
CA GLY A 43 -8.57 9.43 -23.79
C GLY A 43 -9.54 10.38 -23.09
N LYS A 44 -9.27 10.77 -21.83
CA LYS A 44 -10.17 11.58 -20.98
C LYS A 44 -11.61 11.06 -20.87
N ASP A 45 -11.87 9.79 -21.23
CA ASP A 45 -13.18 9.16 -21.09
C ASP A 45 -13.43 8.75 -19.63
N THR A 46 -13.95 9.69 -18.87
CA THR A 46 -14.27 9.52 -17.46
C THR A 46 -15.33 8.43 -17.22
N LEU A 47 -16.28 8.23 -18.14
CA LEU A 47 -17.31 7.19 -17.98
C LEU A 47 -16.72 5.79 -18.16
N ALA A 48 -15.82 5.59 -19.12
CA ALA A 48 -15.06 4.35 -19.25
C ALA A 48 -14.19 4.10 -18.00
N THR A 49 -13.50 5.13 -17.51
CA THR A 49 -12.68 5.06 -16.30
C THR A 49 -13.49 4.63 -15.08
N ILE A 50 -14.68 5.21 -14.86
CA ILE A 50 -15.60 4.79 -13.79
C ILE A 50 -15.98 3.32 -13.93
N ARG A 51 -16.30 2.84 -15.15
CA ARG A 51 -16.64 1.43 -15.38
C ARG A 51 -15.48 0.50 -15.04
N GLN A 52 -14.26 0.87 -15.41
CA GLN A 52 -13.06 0.07 -15.15
C GLN A 52 -12.74 0.02 -13.65
N TYR A 53 -12.74 1.15 -12.95
CA TYR A 53 -12.56 1.18 -11.49
C TYR A 53 -13.66 0.41 -10.76
N LYS A 54 -14.93 0.55 -11.16
CA LYS A 54 -16.03 -0.22 -10.58
C LYS A 54 -15.80 -1.73 -10.72
N LYS A 55 -15.30 -2.20 -11.86
CA LYS A 55 -14.95 -3.61 -12.08
C LYS A 55 -13.77 -4.02 -11.18
N LEU A 56 -12.77 -3.15 -11.03
CA LEU A 56 -11.61 -3.39 -10.17
C LEU A 56 -12.02 -3.54 -8.71
N PHE A 57 -12.73 -2.55 -8.15
CA PHE A 57 -13.10 -2.49 -6.73
C PHE A 57 -14.20 -3.48 -6.32
N ARG A 58 -14.87 -4.10 -7.29
CA ARG A 58 -15.72 -5.28 -7.04
C ARG A 58 -14.91 -6.54 -6.73
N LYS A 59 -13.72 -6.66 -7.32
CA LYS A 59 -12.84 -7.82 -7.15
C LYS A 59 -11.82 -7.60 -6.03
N TYR A 60 -11.27 -6.41 -5.94
CA TYR A 60 -10.22 -6.07 -4.97
C TYR A 60 -10.72 -5.00 -4.01
N PRO A 61 -10.65 -5.23 -2.69
CA PRO A 61 -10.66 -4.14 -1.74
C PRO A 61 -9.59 -3.09 -2.14
N PRO A 62 -9.92 -1.79 -2.10
CA PRO A 62 -8.91 -0.75 -2.33
C PRO A 62 -7.84 -0.86 -1.23
N VAL A 63 -6.57 -0.74 -1.64
CA VAL A 63 -5.42 -0.71 -0.74
C VAL A 63 -4.68 0.59 -0.91
N GLN A 64 -4.18 1.13 0.20
CA GLN A 64 -3.48 2.40 0.18
C GLN A 64 -2.10 2.23 -0.48
N ASN A 65 -1.78 3.13 -1.40
CA ASN A 65 -0.45 3.29 -1.98
C ASN A 65 -0.19 4.79 -2.06
N GLU A 66 0.98 5.24 -1.61
CA GLU A 66 1.29 6.66 -1.38
C GLU A 66 1.02 7.60 -2.56
N ARG A 67 1.05 7.05 -3.79
CA ARG A 67 0.87 7.83 -5.02
C ARG A 67 -0.39 7.46 -5.79
N LEU A 68 -1.25 6.61 -5.23
CA LEU A 68 -2.49 6.17 -5.85
C LEU A 68 -3.67 6.62 -5.00
N GLU A 69 -4.37 7.63 -5.51
CA GLU A 69 -5.68 8.08 -5.01
C GLU A 69 -6.80 7.44 -5.84
N ASP A 70 -6.60 6.21 -6.30
CA ASP A 70 -7.45 5.53 -7.28
C ASP A 70 -8.88 5.34 -6.78
N TYR A 71 -9.05 4.94 -5.52
CA TYR A 71 -10.36 4.79 -4.92
C TYR A 71 -11.06 6.14 -4.74
N GLU A 72 -10.34 7.18 -4.29
CA GLU A 72 -10.90 8.52 -4.17
C GLU A 72 -11.30 9.09 -5.54
N THR A 73 -10.44 8.92 -6.55
CA THR A 73 -10.69 9.32 -7.94
C THR A 73 -11.96 8.65 -8.46
N TYR A 74 -12.12 7.35 -8.21
CA TYR A 74 -13.33 6.62 -8.56
C TYR A 74 -14.58 7.17 -7.87
N ILE A 75 -14.51 7.49 -6.58
CA ILE A 75 -15.64 8.07 -5.84
C ILE A 75 -16.00 9.44 -6.41
N ARG A 76 -15.02 10.34 -6.58
CA ARG A 76 -15.23 11.71 -7.12
C ARG A 76 -15.82 11.68 -8.52
N TYR A 77 -15.26 10.89 -9.43
CA TYR A 77 -15.80 10.75 -10.78
C TYR A 77 -17.20 10.14 -10.79
N SER A 78 -17.44 9.12 -9.97
CA SER A 78 -18.76 8.53 -9.87
C SER A 78 -19.79 9.53 -9.35
N ASP A 79 -19.44 10.33 -8.35
CA ASP A 79 -20.30 11.38 -7.83
C ASP A 79 -20.61 12.46 -8.88
N GLN A 80 -19.57 12.95 -9.56
CA GLN A 80 -19.68 13.98 -10.60
C GLN A 80 -20.57 13.55 -11.78
N PHE A 81 -20.50 12.27 -12.18
CA PHE A 81 -21.26 11.73 -13.31
C PHE A 81 -22.52 10.95 -12.88
N HIS A 82 -22.98 11.16 -11.64
CA HIS A 82 -24.19 10.53 -11.08
C HIS A 82 -24.20 8.99 -11.20
N LYS A 83 -23.03 8.35 -11.09
CA LYS A 83 -22.87 6.89 -11.09
C LYS A 83 -22.85 6.34 -9.67
N LYS A 84 -23.47 5.18 -9.48
CA LYS A 84 -23.52 4.50 -8.18
C LYS A 84 -22.14 3.97 -7.80
N PHE A 85 -21.59 4.49 -6.70
CA PHE A 85 -20.35 4.01 -6.07
C PHE A 85 -20.54 3.34 -4.70
N GLY A 86 -21.78 3.25 -4.21
CA GLY A 86 -22.11 2.64 -2.91
C GLY A 86 -22.56 3.62 -1.82
N ARG A 87 -22.65 4.92 -2.13
CA ARG A 87 -23.07 5.99 -1.19
C ARG A 87 -22.27 5.89 0.12
N ILE A 88 -22.95 5.82 1.27
CA ILE A 88 -22.35 5.77 2.61
C ILE A 88 -21.29 4.66 2.73
N LYS A 89 -21.57 3.43 2.27
CA LYS A 89 -20.58 2.33 2.33
C LYS A 89 -19.33 2.62 1.50
N GLY A 90 -19.49 3.34 0.39
CA GLY A 90 -18.37 3.76 -0.45
C GLY A 90 -17.51 4.83 0.22
N LEU A 91 -18.18 5.80 0.86
CA LEU A 91 -17.57 6.88 1.63
C LEU A 91 -16.85 6.35 2.88
N ASP A 92 -17.42 5.39 3.61
CA ASP A 92 -16.79 4.76 4.77
C ASP A 92 -15.46 4.09 4.41
N LYS A 93 -15.42 3.39 3.26
CA LYS A 93 -14.17 2.84 2.73
C LYS A 93 -13.16 3.93 2.40
N LEU A 94 -13.61 5.07 1.87
CA LEU A 94 -12.74 6.19 1.53
C LEU A 94 -12.13 6.82 2.80
N ILE A 95 -12.90 6.94 3.89
CA ILE A 95 -12.37 7.34 5.20
C ILE A 95 -11.25 6.38 5.63
N ALA A 96 -11.51 5.06 5.61
CA ALA A 96 -10.51 4.07 6.01
C ALA A 96 -9.21 4.12 5.18
N GLN A 97 -9.31 4.39 3.87
CA GLN A 97 -8.12 4.58 3.02
C GLN A 97 -7.36 5.86 3.33
N SER A 98 -8.06 6.90 3.79
CA SER A 98 -7.47 8.21 4.05
C SER A 98 -6.96 8.38 5.48
N ALA A 99 -7.47 7.57 6.41
CA ALA A 99 -7.21 7.70 7.85
C ALA A 99 -5.71 7.64 8.23
N PRO A 100 -4.84 6.82 7.60
CA PRO A 100 -3.41 6.87 7.88
C PRO A 100 -2.75 8.23 7.62
N ASN A 101 -3.27 9.00 6.65
CA ASN A 101 -2.77 10.32 6.29
C ASN A 101 -3.68 11.45 6.81
N TRP A 102 -4.47 11.19 7.86
CA TRP A 102 -5.51 12.11 8.32
C TRP A 102 -5.01 13.51 8.66
N LYS A 103 -3.77 13.61 9.18
CA LYS A 103 -3.11 14.90 9.47
C LYS A 103 -3.20 15.88 8.30
N TYR A 104 -3.00 15.41 7.08
CA TYR A 104 -3.11 16.21 5.87
C TYR A 104 -4.51 16.16 5.27
N LYS A 105 -5.15 14.98 5.27
CA LYS A 105 -6.45 14.81 4.61
C LYS A 105 -7.54 15.69 5.23
N ARG A 106 -7.47 15.96 6.54
CA ARG A 106 -8.43 16.81 7.24
C ARG A 106 -8.46 18.27 6.75
N GLU A 107 -7.45 18.69 5.98
CA GLU A 107 -7.39 20.04 5.40
C GLU A 107 -8.03 20.10 4.00
N ASP A 108 -8.38 18.95 3.40
CA ASP A 108 -8.99 18.87 2.07
C ASP A 108 -10.47 19.29 2.10
N LYS A 109 -10.75 20.53 1.70
CA LYS A 109 -12.11 21.08 1.64
C LYS A 109 -13.02 20.30 0.70
N GLU A 110 -12.50 19.82 -0.44
CA GLU A 110 -13.30 19.07 -1.41
C GLU A 110 -13.66 17.68 -0.88
N PHE A 111 -12.81 17.10 -0.04
CA PHE A 111 -13.15 15.88 0.70
C PHE A 111 -14.40 16.11 1.56
N PHE A 112 -14.41 17.10 2.45
CA PHE A 112 -15.59 17.35 3.31
C PHE A 112 -16.84 17.80 2.54
N LYS A 113 -16.67 18.57 1.46
CA LYS A 113 -17.78 18.94 0.57
C LYS A 113 -18.49 17.72 0.00
N LEU A 114 -17.73 16.69 -0.40
CA LEU A 114 -18.28 15.41 -0.83
C LEU A 114 -19.12 14.75 0.28
N TYR A 115 -18.62 14.66 1.52
CA TYR A 115 -19.39 14.06 2.63
C TYR A 115 -20.65 14.84 2.97
N LYS A 116 -20.56 16.18 3.01
CA LYS A 116 -21.70 17.06 3.27
C LYS A 116 -22.85 16.86 2.27
N LYS A 117 -22.53 16.62 0.98
CA LYS A 117 -23.52 16.29 -0.07
C LYS A 117 -24.33 15.03 0.25
N TYR A 118 -23.77 14.11 1.03
CA TYR A 118 -24.41 12.88 1.46
C TYR A 118 -24.86 12.92 2.93
N GLU A 119 -25.07 14.13 3.49
CA GLU A 119 -25.59 14.35 4.84
C GLU A 119 -24.69 13.76 5.95
N ILE A 120 -23.39 13.67 5.68
CA ILE A 120 -22.38 13.27 6.66
C ILE A 120 -21.60 14.53 7.05
N ASP A 121 -21.78 15.00 8.28
CA ASP A 121 -21.04 16.14 8.80
C ASP A 121 -19.57 15.82 9.10
N SER A 122 -18.76 16.85 9.30
CA SER A 122 -17.33 16.70 9.57
C SER A 122 -17.05 15.97 10.88
N MET A 123 -17.89 16.12 11.90
CA MET A 123 -17.74 15.43 13.19
C MET A 123 -17.92 13.92 13.01
N ALA A 124 -18.89 13.49 12.21
CA ALA A 124 -19.12 12.08 11.91
C ALA A 124 -17.93 11.46 11.16
N VAL A 125 -17.30 12.20 10.25
CA VAL A 125 -16.06 11.77 9.59
C VAL A 125 -14.92 11.63 10.61
N GLU A 126 -14.70 12.65 11.45
CA GLU A 126 -13.68 12.62 12.51
C GLU A 126 -13.88 11.43 13.46
N GLN A 127 -15.12 11.15 13.87
CA GLN A 127 -15.43 10.00 14.72
C GLN A 127 -15.09 8.66 14.05
N LYS A 128 -15.34 8.51 12.74
CA LYS A 128 -14.95 7.30 12.00
C LYS A 128 -13.43 7.13 11.92
N VAL A 129 -12.68 8.23 11.80
CA VAL A 129 -11.21 8.18 11.87
C VAL A 129 -10.73 7.81 13.27
N LEU A 130 -11.35 8.34 14.32
CA LEU A 130 -11.03 7.95 15.71
C LEU A 130 -11.33 6.47 15.97
N GLN A 131 -12.44 5.95 15.45
CA GLN A 131 -12.76 4.52 15.51
C GLN A 131 -11.71 3.67 14.80
N TRP A 132 -11.30 4.07 13.59
CA TRP A 132 -10.21 3.42 12.88
C TRP A 132 -8.91 3.41 13.70
N LYS A 133 -8.55 4.55 14.30
CA LYS A 133 -7.34 4.68 15.14
C LYS A 133 -7.37 3.75 16.36
N ARG A 134 -8.54 3.58 17.00
CA ARG A 134 -8.74 2.65 18.12
C ARG A 134 -8.61 1.18 17.71
N GLY A 135 -8.84 0.86 16.43
CA GLY A 135 -8.71 -0.50 15.88
C GLY A 135 -7.27 -0.90 15.52
N LEU A 136 -6.29 0.01 15.64
CA LEU A 136 -4.89 -0.29 15.34
C LEU A 136 -4.27 -1.21 16.41
N ASN A 137 -3.26 -1.97 16.01
CA ASN A 137 -2.55 -2.87 16.92
C ASN A 137 -1.58 -2.07 17.79
N LYS A 138 -2.00 -1.81 19.04
CA LYS A 138 -1.22 -0.99 19.99
C LYS A 138 0.14 -1.60 20.32
N THR A 139 0.22 -2.91 20.51
CA THR A 139 1.50 -3.60 20.78
C THR A 139 2.50 -3.39 19.65
N LEU A 140 2.05 -3.50 18.39
CA LEU A 140 2.91 -3.22 17.25
C LEU A 140 3.24 -1.73 17.14
N ILE A 141 2.30 -0.83 17.42
CA ILE A 141 2.59 0.62 17.46
C ILE A 141 3.70 0.92 18.45
N ASP A 142 3.63 0.37 19.67
CA ASP A 142 4.64 0.60 20.69
C ASP A 142 6.01 0.05 20.26
N SER A 143 6.02 -1.17 19.71
CA SER A 143 7.24 -1.83 19.24
C SER A 143 7.89 -1.08 18.07
N PHE A 144 7.11 -0.71 17.05
CA PHE A 144 7.63 0.01 15.89
C PHE A 144 7.97 1.46 16.22
N SER A 145 7.32 2.11 17.19
CA SER A 145 7.74 3.44 17.66
C SER A 145 9.18 3.45 18.18
N ILE A 146 9.59 2.37 18.87
CA ILE A 146 10.97 2.16 19.32
C ILE A 146 11.88 1.82 18.14
N ALA A 147 11.43 0.99 17.19
CA ALA A 147 12.22 0.68 16.00
C ALA A 147 12.56 1.93 15.18
N PHE A 148 11.55 2.79 14.97
CA PHE A 148 11.73 4.08 14.28
C PHE A 148 12.52 5.09 15.11
N GLU A 149 12.51 4.99 16.45
CA GLU A 149 13.44 5.75 17.30
C GLU A 149 14.88 5.50 16.89
N ARG A 150 15.24 4.21 16.92
CA ARG A 150 16.59 3.73 16.62
C ARG A 150 16.98 4.07 15.19
N ASP A 151 16.03 3.96 14.27
CA ASP A 151 16.21 4.23 12.85
C ASP A 151 16.56 5.70 12.55
N GLN A 152 15.98 6.63 13.32
CA GLN A 152 16.07 8.08 13.11
C GLN A 152 17.15 8.75 13.97
N GLN A 153 17.79 8.02 14.88
CA GLN A 153 18.84 8.54 15.75
C GLN A 153 20.18 8.75 15.04
N ASN A 154 21.01 9.63 15.63
CA ASN A 154 22.43 9.83 15.30
C ASN A 154 22.74 10.12 13.83
N ASN A 155 21.79 10.67 13.07
CA ASN A 155 21.90 10.86 11.62
C ASN A 155 22.36 9.60 10.87
N ARG A 156 22.12 8.42 11.47
CA ARG A 156 22.60 7.13 10.98
C ARG A 156 24.11 7.04 10.74
N VAL A 157 24.91 7.57 11.67
CA VAL A 157 26.38 7.46 11.65
C VAL A 157 26.88 6.58 12.81
N GLY A 158 27.87 5.72 12.53
CA GLY A 158 28.58 4.93 13.53
C GLY A 158 28.09 3.48 13.70
N PRO A 159 28.77 2.69 14.56
CA PRO A 159 28.51 1.25 14.71
C PRO A 159 27.13 0.93 15.30
N GLU A 160 26.55 1.84 16.10
CA GLU A 160 25.20 1.72 16.66
C GLU A 160 24.11 1.51 15.59
N VAL A 161 24.32 2.04 14.39
CA VAL A 161 23.40 1.90 13.26
C VAL A 161 23.22 0.44 12.87
N VAL A 162 24.33 -0.31 12.77
CA VAL A 162 24.30 -1.72 12.40
C VAL A 162 23.61 -2.56 13.48
N ILE A 163 23.87 -2.23 14.74
CA ILE A 163 23.22 -2.89 15.89
C ILE A 163 21.72 -2.63 15.87
N ASN A 164 21.31 -1.39 15.62
CA ASN A 164 19.92 -0.98 15.57
C ASN A 164 19.17 -1.58 14.37
N ASP A 165 19.81 -1.65 13.20
CA ASP A 165 19.24 -2.30 12.02
C ASP A 165 19.01 -3.79 12.25
N ARG A 166 19.95 -4.47 12.93
CA ARG A 166 19.77 -5.88 13.31
C ARG A 166 18.58 -6.06 14.25
N LYS A 167 18.49 -5.25 15.31
CA LYS A 167 17.34 -5.28 16.25
C LYS A 167 16.01 -5.02 15.54
N ASN A 168 15.99 -4.06 14.61
CA ASN A 168 14.80 -3.72 13.84
C ASN A 168 14.42 -4.85 12.87
N ALA A 169 15.42 -5.52 12.27
CA ALA A 169 15.21 -6.65 11.40
C ALA A 169 14.64 -7.87 12.17
N GLU A 170 15.17 -8.16 13.35
CA GLU A 170 14.66 -9.22 14.24
C GLU A 170 13.21 -8.96 14.65
N LEU A 171 12.88 -7.71 15.03
CA LEU A 171 11.51 -7.30 15.30
C LEU A 171 10.60 -7.53 14.09
N LEU A 172 11.05 -7.18 12.88
CA LEU A 172 10.25 -7.35 11.67
C LEU A 172 10.04 -8.84 11.35
N ILE A 173 11.06 -9.68 11.50
CA ILE A 173 10.95 -11.14 11.34
C ILE A 173 9.94 -11.71 12.33
N TRP A 174 10.03 -11.32 13.60
CA TRP A 174 9.06 -11.74 14.62
C TRP A 174 7.65 -11.25 14.28
N THR A 175 7.52 -10.02 13.80
CA THR A 175 6.23 -9.44 13.39
C THR A 175 5.62 -10.24 12.22
N PHE A 176 6.41 -10.63 11.23
CA PHE A 176 5.92 -11.46 10.11
C PHE A 176 5.38 -12.80 10.58
N LYS A 177 6.02 -13.43 11.58
CA LYS A 177 5.59 -14.73 12.12
C LYS A 177 4.29 -14.63 12.92
N ASN A 178 4.06 -13.52 13.63
CA ASN A 178 2.97 -13.40 14.60
C ASN A 178 1.78 -12.55 14.12
N TYR A 179 2.02 -11.55 13.27
CA TYR A 179 1.03 -10.55 12.88
C TYR A 179 0.97 -10.28 11.36
N GLY A 180 1.88 -10.88 10.58
CA GLY A 180 2.07 -10.56 9.17
C GLY A 180 2.76 -9.22 8.96
N PHE A 181 2.59 -8.60 7.78
CA PHE A 181 3.22 -7.30 7.50
C PHE A 181 2.59 -6.16 8.33
N PRO A 182 3.38 -5.27 8.97
CA PRO A 182 2.89 -4.14 9.75
C PRO A 182 2.46 -2.99 8.83
N SER A 183 1.37 -3.18 8.08
CA SER A 183 0.85 -2.16 7.16
C SER A 183 0.33 -0.92 7.88
N ARG A 184 0.15 0.18 7.14
CA ARG A 184 -0.48 1.42 7.64
C ARG A 184 -1.87 1.20 8.21
N GLN A 185 -2.59 0.18 7.74
CA GLN A 185 -3.91 -0.17 8.25
C GLN A 185 -3.84 -0.95 9.59
N LYS A 186 -2.67 -1.51 9.94
CA LYS A 186 -2.45 -2.20 11.22
C LYS A 186 -1.81 -1.31 12.26
N ILE A 187 -0.84 -0.47 11.87
CA ILE A 187 -0.03 0.32 12.80
C ILE A 187 -0.14 1.84 12.60
N GLY A 188 -0.88 2.30 11.59
CA GLY A 188 -0.94 3.71 11.23
C GLY A 188 0.33 4.22 10.54
N LEU A 189 0.39 5.53 10.31
CA LEU A 189 1.59 6.23 9.83
C LEU A 189 2.39 6.88 10.96
N TYR A 190 1.75 7.14 12.10
CA TYR A 190 2.34 7.83 13.25
C TYR A 190 2.26 6.95 14.49
N GLY A 191 3.41 6.74 15.13
CA GLY A 191 3.55 5.99 16.37
C GLY A 191 3.38 6.87 17.61
N ASN A 192 3.93 6.41 18.73
CA ASN A 192 4.02 7.18 19.95
C ASN A 192 4.84 8.47 19.72
N ASN A 193 4.47 9.54 20.43
CA ASN A 193 5.10 10.85 20.32
C ASN A 193 5.12 11.41 18.88
N GLU A 194 4.07 11.09 18.10
CA GLU A 194 3.92 11.49 16.70
C GLU A 194 5.07 11.06 15.77
N ARG A 195 5.79 10.00 16.14
CA ARG A 195 6.91 9.51 15.33
C ARG A 195 6.42 8.95 13.98
N LEU A 196 6.98 9.46 12.89
CA LEU A 196 6.67 8.98 11.54
C LEU A 196 7.21 7.56 11.33
N MET A 197 6.32 6.61 11.04
CA MET A 197 6.61 5.18 10.87
C MET A 197 6.48 4.76 9.41
N HIS A 198 7.30 5.34 8.54
CA HIS A 198 7.32 4.98 7.11
C HIS A 198 8.05 3.65 6.88
N MET A 199 7.31 2.55 6.72
CA MET A 199 7.88 1.21 6.57
C MET A 199 8.88 1.09 5.41
N GLY A 200 8.65 1.76 4.27
CA GLY A 200 9.61 1.78 3.16
C GLY A 200 10.99 2.32 3.58
N THR A 201 11.04 3.31 4.48
CA THR A 201 12.29 3.87 5.00
C THR A 201 13.03 2.87 5.89
N LEU A 202 12.31 2.26 6.84
CA LEU A 202 12.89 1.24 7.73
C LEU A 202 13.44 0.05 6.92
N LEU A 203 12.67 -0.42 5.92
CA LEU A 203 13.09 -1.49 5.02
C LEU A 203 14.33 -1.13 4.21
N ASN A 204 14.38 0.09 3.66
CA ASN A 204 15.54 0.60 2.93
C ASN A 204 16.79 0.58 3.82
N HIS A 205 16.70 1.09 5.05
CA HIS A 205 17.82 1.13 5.97
C HIS A 205 18.31 -0.26 6.37
N MET A 206 17.41 -1.21 6.59
CA MET A 206 17.76 -2.61 6.92
C MET A 206 18.20 -3.46 5.71
N ALA A 207 18.24 -2.89 4.50
CA ALA A 207 18.53 -3.66 3.29
C ALA A 207 19.90 -4.35 3.35
N GLY A 208 20.90 -3.74 4.00
CA GLY A 208 22.26 -4.29 4.13
C GLY A 208 22.43 -5.36 5.22
N THR A 209 21.36 -5.76 5.91
CA THR A 209 21.45 -6.79 6.96
C THR A 209 21.58 -8.20 6.38
N GLU A 210 22.09 -9.14 7.19
CA GLU A 210 22.17 -10.58 6.86
C GLU A 210 20.80 -11.22 6.52
N HIS A 211 19.70 -10.56 6.86
CA HIS A 211 18.34 -11.02 6.63
C HIS A 211 17.75 -10.59 5.27
N TYR A 212 18.54 -9.96 4.41
CA TYR A 212 18.09 -9.46 3.10
C TYR A 212 17.30 -10.50 2.28
N GLU A 213 17.84 -11.71 2.10
CA GLU A 213 17.18 -12.74 1.27
C GLU A 213 15.85 -13.22 1.88
N PHE A 214 15.76 -13.26 3.22
CA PHE A 214 14.50 -13.52 3.92
C PHE A 214 13.47 -12.41 3.63
N PHE A 215 13.86 -11.14 3.77
CA PHE A 215 12.97 -10.01 3.51
C PHE A 215 12.56 -9.93 2.04
N LYS A 216 13.49 -10.11 1.11
CA LYS A 216 13.22 -10.14 -0.34
C LYS A 216 12.17 -11.19 -0.70
N THR A 217 12.23 -12.37 -0.08
CA THR A 217 11.24 -13.42 -0.29
C THR A 217 9.89 -13.05 0.34
N LYS A 218 9.89 -12.67 1.63
CA LYS A 218 8.65 -12.44 2.38
C LYS A 218 7.90 -11.18 1.98
N LEU A 219 8.59 -10.09 1.70
CA LEU A 219 7.94 -8.87 1.23
C LEU A 219 7.25 -9.07 -0.11
N LEU A 220 7.79 -9.89 -1.01
CA LEU A 220 7.11 -10.21 -2.26
C LEU A 220 5.78 -10.97 -2.04
N GLU A 221 5.70 -11.81 -1.00
CA GLU A 221 4.43 -12.42 -0.59
C GLU A 221 3.41 -11.35 -0.14
N TYR A 222 3.87 -10.33 0.58
CA TYR A 222 3.03 -9.21 1.04
C TYR A 222 2.67 -8.21 -0.07
N VAL A 223 3.51 -8.06 -1.08
CA VAL A 223 3.16 -7.34 -2.32
C VAL A 223 2.02 -8.07 -3.04
N LYS A 224 2.10 -9.40 -3.13
CA LYS A 224 1.04 -10.22 -3.72
C LYS A 224 -0.25 -10.15 -2.91
N SER A 225 -0.19 -10.03 -1.57
CA SER A 225 -1.38 -9.88 -0.72
C SER A 225 -1.96 -8.46 -0.68
N GLY A 226 -1.20 -7.45 -1.13
CA GLY A 226 -1.58 -6.04 -1.08
C GLY A 226 -1.25 -5.35 0.26
N GLU A 227 -0.59 -6.03 1.19
CA GLU A 227 -0.21 -5.45 2.48
C GLU A 227 1.08 -4.63 2.43
N CYS A 228 2.00 -4.99 1.53
CA CYS A 228 3.23 -4.24 1.26
C CYS A 228 3.12 -3.50 -0.08
N PRO A 229 3.25 -2.17 -0.12
CA PRO A 229 3.31 -1.43 -1.38
C PRO A 229 4.48 -1.92 -2.26
N PRO A 230 4.30 -2.08 -3.59
CA PRO A 230 5.39 -2.47 -4.48
C PRO A 230 6.61 -1.53 -4.40
N ARG A 231 6.40 -0.24 -4.12
CA ARG A 231 7.48 0.75 -3.95
C ARG A 231 8.41 0.39 -2.78
N ASP A 232 7.86 0.08 -1.61
CA ASP A 232 8.63 -0.29 -0.42
C ASP A 232 9.52 -1.52 -0.70
N TYR A 233 8.99 -2.50 -1.43
CA TYR A 233 9.72 -3.70 -1.83
C TYR A 233 10.90 -3.40 -2.77
N ILE A 234 10.65 -2.70 -3.88
CA ILE A 234 11.70 -2.44 -4.88
C ILE A 234 12.78 -1.50 -4.35
N GLU A 235 12.42 -0.56 -3.46
CA GLU A 235 13.37 0.34 -2.83
C GLU A 235 14.34 -0.43 -1.95
N MET A 236 13.86 -1.38 -1.14
CA MET A 236 14.74 -2.26 -0.37
C MET A 236 15.65 -3.09 -1.28
N VAL A 237 15.10 -3.69 -2.35
CA VAL A 237 15.89 -4.53 -3.26
C VAL A 237 17.00 -3.73 -3.93
N ASP A 238 16.68 -2.57 -4.50
CA ASP A 238 17.71 -1.75 -5.17
C ASP A 238 18.65 -1.09 -4.17
N LYS A 239 18.23 -0.85 -2.92
CA LYS A 239 19.14 -0.37 -1.88
C LYS A 239 20.21 -1.41 -1.53
N TYR A 240 19.85 -2.69 -1.49
CA TYR A 240 20.83 -3.76 -1.35
C TYR A 240 21.81 -3.76 -2.53
N GLN A 241 21.30 -3.69 -3.77
CA GLN A 241 22.18 -3.59 -4.96
C GLN A 241 23.14 -2.41 -4.85
N TYR A 242 22.63 -1.25 -4.42
CA TYR A 242 23.44 -0.07 -4.16
C TYR A 242 24.52 -0.34 -3.11
N ILE A 243 24.20 -0.84 -1.91
CA ILE A 243 25.20 -1.09 -0.86
C ILE A 243 26.31 -2.05 -1.34
N HIS A 244 25.99 -2.99 -2.23
CA HIS A 244 26.91 -3.99 -2.73
C HIS A 244 27.53 -3.67 -4.11
N HIS A 245 27.36 -2.44 -4.63
CA HIS A 245 27.88 -2.03 -5.94
C HIS A 245 27.44 -2.94 -7.11
N LEU A 246 26.21 -3.44 -7.05
CA LEU A 246 25.61 -4.29 -8.07
C LEU A 246 24.70 -3.47 -9.00
N GLU A 247 24.40 -4.02 -10.18
CA GLU A 247 23.41 -3.43 -11.08
C GLU A 247 22.02 -3.35 -10.42
N PRO A 248 21.27 -2.25 -10.64
CA PRO A 248 19.92 -2.13 -10.10
C PRO A 248 18.97 -3.12 -10.78
N VAL A 249 18.07 -3.71 -9.97
CA VAL A 249 17.05 -4.65 -10.44
C VAL A 249 15.83 -3.91 -10.98
N TYR A 250 15.45 -2.83 -10.29
CA TYR A 250 14.26 -2.04 -10.61
C TYR A 250 14.58 -0.62 -11.05
N GLY A 251 15.82 -0.14 -10.98
CA GLY A 251 16.21 1.21 -11.42
C GLY A 251 15.69 2.33 -10.50
N ILE A 252 15.72 2.12 -9.18
CA ILE A 252 15.37 3.11 -8.16
C ILE A 252 16.60 3.83 -7.63
N PHE A 253 17.62 3.07 -7.22
CA PHE A 253 18.92 3.58 -6.81
C PHE A 253 19.94 3.16 -7.86
N SER A 254 20.81 4.07 -8.29
CA SER A 254 21.88 3.75 -9.23
C SER A 254 23.15 4.47 -8.79
N HIS A 255 24.25 3.70 -8.67
CA HIS A 255 25.61 4.24 -8.61
C HIS A 255 26.08 4.72 -9.99
N TYR A 256 25.47 4.20 -11.05
CA TYR A 256 25.77 4.48 -12.43
C TYR A 256 24.77 5.47 -13.03
N ASP A 257 25.10 5.98 -14.20
CA ASP A 257 24.26 6.87 -14.98
C ASP A 257 22.80 6.37 -15.01
N THR A 258 21.86 7.29 -14.85
CA THR A 258 20.41 7.01 -14.98
C THR A 258 19.99 6.87 -16.44
N ASN A 259 20.93 7.04 -17.38
CA ASN A 259 20.78 6.75 -18.80
C ASN A 259 20.90 5.25 -19.07
N PHE A 260 19.89 4.48 -18.64
CA PHE A 260 19.76 3.08 -19.04
C PHE A 260 19.67 2.97 -20.57
N ASN A 261 20.46 2.07 -21.16
CA ASN A 261 20.28 1.73 -22.57
C ASN A 261 18.95 0.99 -22.79
N ALA A 262 18.63 0.67 -24.05
CA ALA A 262 17.36 0.02 -24.39
C ALA A 262 17.19 -1.38 -23.76
N ALA A 263 18.28 -2.16 -23.66
CA ALA A 263 18.25 -3.50 -23.06
C ALA A 263 18.02 -3.43 -21.55
N ASP A 264 18.72 -2.52 -20.86
CA ASP A 264 18.56 -2.30 -19.42
C ASP A 264 17.17 -1.78 -19.09
N SER A 265 16.66 -0.84 -19.88
CA SER A 265 15.30 -0.32 -19.74
C SER A 265 14.27 -1.44 -19.88
N ALA A 266 14.41 -2.33 -20.88
CA ALA A 266 13.50 -3.45 -21.09
C ALA A 266 13.55 -4.49 -19.96
N ARG A 267 14.75 -4.80 -19.45
CA ARG A 267 14.97 -5.68 -18.30
C ARG A 267 14.32 -5.12 -17.03
N ILE A 268 14.59 -3.85 -16.73
CA ILE A 268 14.04 -3.15 -15.57
C ILE A 268 12.51 -3.08 -15.65
N ASP A 269 11.94 -2.72 -16.80
CA ASP A 269 10.49 -2.67 -16.96
C ASP A 269 9.83 -4.04 -16.81
N ARG A 270 10.49 -5.12 -17.28
CA ARG A 270 10.03 -6.50 -17.05
C ARG A 270 10.02 -6.84 -15.55
N ASN A 271 11.08 -6.49 -14.82
CA ASN A 271 11.18 -6.72 -13.39
C ASN A 271 10.12 -5.92 -12.61
N ARG A 272 9.98 -4.62 -12.90
CA ARG A 272 8.96 -3.75 -12.30
C ARG A 272 7.56 -4.30 -12.55
N LYS A 273 7.29 -4.79 -13.76
CA LYS A 273 6.02 -5.42 -14.09
C LYS A 273 5.78 -6.70 -13.28
N ALA A 274 6.80 -7.52 -13.06
CA ALA A 274 6.66 -8.76 -12.28
C ALA A 274 6.22 -8.53 -10.83
N VAL A 275 6.42 -7.33 -10.28
CA VAL A 275 6.08 -6.97 -8.89
C VAL A 275 4.94 -5.96 -8.78
N GLY A 276 4.25 -5.68 -9.88
CA GLY A 276 3.12 -4.75 -9.88
C GLY A 276 3.56 -3.29 -9.74
N PHE A 277 4.72 -2.92 -10.26
CA PHE A 277 5.20 -1.53 -10.33
C PHE A 277 5.18 -1.03 -11.78
N PRO A 278 4.94 0.28 -12.03
CA PRO A 278 4.87 0.79 -13.39
C PRO A 278 6.27 0.89 -13.99
N GLY A 279 6.36 0.81 -15.32
CA GLY A 279 7.63 0.98 -16.04
C GLY A 279 8.26 2.36 -15.81
N LEU A 280 9.52 2.52 -16.19
CA LEU A 280 10.32 3.73 -15.98
C LEU A 280 9.64 4.98 -16.55
N LYS A 281 9.22 4.93 -17.82
CA LYS A 281 8.55 6.06 -18.50
C LYS A 281 7.25 6.48 -17.80
N GLN A 282 6.43 5.51 -17.41
CA GLN A 282 5.17 5.77 -16.71
C GLN A 282 5.43 6.34 -15.32
N SER A 283 6.39 5.78 -14.58
CA SER A 283 6.80 6.25 -13.26
C SER A 283 7.28 7.70 -13.29
N SER A 284 8.11 8.07 -14.26
CA SER A 284 8.60 9.44 -14.45
C SER A 284 7.45 10.42 -14.72
N LYS A 285 6.44 10.01 -15.50
CA LYS A 285 5.24 10.83 -15.72
C LYS A 285 4.44 11.03 -14.44
N MET A 286 4.23 9.96 -13.66
CA MET A 286 3.51 10.04 -12.39
C MET A 286 4.20 10.98 -11.38
N VAL A 287 5.54 10.95 -11.29
CA VAL A 287 6.31 11.86 -10.42
C VAL A 287 6.09 13.32 -10.83
N LYS A 288 6.19 13.63 -12.12
CA LYS A 288 5.97 14.99 -12.63
C LYS A 288 4.56 15.50 -12.33
N ASP A 289 3.55 14.65 -12.48
CA ASP A 289 2.16 15.03 -12.19
C ASP A 289 1.92 15.24 -10.70
N PHE A 290 2.50 14.40 -9.83
CA PHE A 290 2.43 14.59 -8.39
C PHE A 290 3.09 15.91 -7.96
N GLN A 291 4.27 16.23 -8.50
CA GLN A 291 4.96 17.49 -8.22
C GLN A 291 4.16 18.71 -8.69
N ARG A 292 3.42 18.61 -9.81
CA ARG A 292 2.56 19.70 -10.31
C ARG A 292 1.33 19.95 -9.43
N LYS A 293 0.78 18.91 -8.81
CA LYS A 293 -0.39 19.03 -7.91
C LYS A 293 -0.05 19.66 -6.55
N ASN A 294 1.20 19.52 -6.10
CA ASN A 294 1.67 19.97 -4.79
C ASN A 294 2.50 21.27 -4.86
N LYS A 295 2.51 21.94 -6.02
CA LYS A 295 2.98 23.32 -6.16
C LYS A 295 1.79 24.24 -6.07
#